data_AF-A0A2D7IFN2-F1
#
_entry.id   AF-A0A2D7IFN2-F1
#
_cell.length_a   1.000
_cell.length_b   1.000
_cell.length_c   1.000
_cell.angle_alpha   90.00
_cell.angle_beta   90.00
_cell.angle_gamma   90.00
#
_symmetry.space_group_name_H-M   'P 1'
#
loop_
_entity.id
_entity.type
_entity.pdbx_description
1 polymer ?
#
loop_
_entity_poly.entity_id
_entity_poly.type
_entity_poly.pdbx_seq_one_letter_code
_entity_poly.pdbx_strand_id
1 'polypeptide(L)'
;MPKKKRKKKRSIRLEGTGQIFVSPDNGETVYVQNLDGTRGKKISQSNLAKDVETAQKEMEMHGVYAIQMRKKYPALQNAWQKYKTIWHLIHDDN
;
A
#
# COMPACT_ATOMS: atom_id res chain seq x y z
N MET A 1 -37.85 34.99 9.16
CA MET A 1 -37.98 33.59 8.67
C MET A 1 -36.61 33.04 8.30
N PRO A 2 -36.11 31.95 8.89
CA PRO A 2 -34.79 31.42 8.56
C PRO A 2 -34.85 30.50 7.34
N LYS A 3 -34.07 30.81 6.29
CA LYS A 3 -33.98 30.01 5.07
C LYS A 3 -33.24 28.69 5.36
N LYS A 4 -33.92 27.55 5.18
CA LYS A 4 -33.33 26.21 5.34
C LYS A 4 -32.15 26.03 4.36
N LYS A 5 -30.93 25.83 4.89
CA LYS A 5 -29.74 25.48 4.10
C LYS A 5 -29.98 24.12 3.43
N ARG A 6 -30.11 24.10 2.10
CA ARG A 6 -30.19 22.86 1.30
C ARG A 6 -28.88 22.09 1.50
N LYS A 7 -28.94 20.91 2.14
CA LYS A 7 -27.82 19.97 2.19
C LYS A 7 -27.51 19.55 0.74
N LYS A 8 -26.29 19.86 0.26
CA LYS A 8 -25.80 19.36 -1.03
C LYS A 8 -25.83 17.83 -0.98
N LYS A 9 -26.63 17.20 -1.85
CA LYS A 9 -26.60 15.75 -2.05
C LYS A 9 -25.18 15.41 -2.49
N ARG A 10 -24.43 14.68 -1.65
CA ARG A 10 -23.17 14.05 -2.09
C ARG A 10 -23.57 13.15 -3.25
N SER A 11 -23.01 13.41 -4.44
CA SER A 11 -23.24 12.56 -5.60
C SER A 11 -22.83 11.15 -5.22
N ILE A 12 -23.81 10.28 -5.04
CA ILE A 12 -23.62 8.84 -4.99
C ILE A 12 -23.03 8.50 -6.35
N ARG A 13 -21.73 8.22 -6.42
CA ARG A 13 -21.10 7.73 -7.65
C ARG A 13 -21.65 6.32 -7.84
N LEU A 14 -22.63 6.21 -8.73
CA LEU A 14 -23.25 4.96 -9.16
C LEU A 14 -22.19 4.00 -9.69
N GLU A 15 -22.29 2.74 -9.29
CA GLU A 15 -21.46 1.58 -9.62
C GLU A 15 -21.55 1.13 -11.10
N GLY A 16 -21.64 2.08 -12.05
CA GLY A 16 -21.86 1.74 -13.47
C GLY A 16 -21.33 2.76 -14.48
N THR A 17 -20.47 3.70 -14.08
CA THR A 17 -19.89 4.71 -14.99
C THR A 17 -18.36 4.62 -14.95
N GLY A 18 -17.76 4.34 -16.11
CA GLY A 18 -16.37 3.90 -16.31
C GLY A 18 -15.33 4.49 -15.36
N GLN A 19 -15.00 3.77 -14.29
CA GLN A 19 -13.80 4.04 -13.52
C GLN A 19 -12.60 3.61 -14.34
N ILE A 20 -11.71 4.56 -14.61
CA ILE A 20 -10.45 4.27 -15.28
C ILE A 20 -9.48 3.75 -14.23
N PHE A 21 -8.88 2.60 -14.53
CA PHE A 21 -7.88 1.99 -13.69
C PHE A 21 -6.50 2.27 -14.26
N VAL A 22 -5.58 2.70 -13.39
CA VAL A 22 -4.21 3.03 -13.76
C VAL A 22 -3.27 2.19 -12.90
N SER A 23 -2.28 1.59 -13.56
CA SER A 23 -1.21 0.86 -12.90
C SER A 23 0.14 1.31 -13.46
N PRO A 24 1.10 1.69 -12.60
CA PRO A 24 2.46 2.04 -13.02
C PRO A 24 3.37 0.82 -13.18
N ASP A 25 2.98 -0.33 -12.64
CA ASP A 25 3.80 -1.52 -12.41
C ASP A 25 3.21 -2.74 -13.15
N ASN A 26 2.81 -2.55 -14.41
CA ASN A 26 2.25 -3.58 -15.30
C ASN A 26 1.05 -4.36 -14.73
N GLY A 27 0.27 -3.74 -13.85
CA GLY A 27 -0.92 -4.33 -13.24
C GLY A 27 -0.69 -4.92 -11.85
N GLU A 28 0.53 -4.87 -11.30
CA GLU A 28 0.79 -5.37 -9.96
C GLU A 28 0.10 -4.54 -8.87
N THR A 29 0.02 -3.23 -9.04
CA THR A 29 -0.74 -2.33 -8.17
C THR A 29 -1.71 -1.48 -9.00
N VAL A 30 -2.99 -1.62 -8.68
CA VAL A 30 -4.08 -0.97 -9.43
C VAL A 30 -4.68 0.15 -8.61
N TYR A 31 -4.83 1.32 -9.23
CA TYR A 31 -5.42 2.51 -8.64
C TYR A 31 -6.64 2.96 -9.45
N VAL A 32 -7.63 3.55 -8.77
CA VAL A 32 -8.67 4.35 -9.44
C VAL A 32 -8.01 5.65 -9.89
N GLN A 33 -8.22 6.06 -11.13
CA GLN A 33 -7.80 7.37 -11.60
C GLN A 33 -8.71 8.46 -11.03
N ASN A 34 -8.10 9.55 -10.56
CA ASN A 34 -8.81 10.75 -10.19
C ASN A 34 -9.27 11.52 -11.46
N LEU A 35 -10.21 12.46 -11.29
CA LEU A 35 -10.72 13.30 -12.40
C LEU A 35 -9.66 14.21 -13.03
N ASP A 36 -8.63 14.55 -12.26
CA ASP A 36 -7.47 15.33 -12.71
C ASP A 36 -6.41 14.46 -13.43
N GLY A 37 -6.68 13.17 -13.59
CA GLY A 37 -5.79 12.20 -14.22
C GLY A 37 -4.73 11.61 -13.28
N THR A 38 -4.64 12.07 -12.03
CA THR A 38 -3.67 11.57 -11.05
C THR A 38 -4.06 10.21 -10.47
N ARG A 39 -3.11 9.56 -9.79
CA ARG A 39 -3.35 8.29 -9.08
C ARG A 39 -4.20 8.54 -7.85
N GLY A 40 -5.38 7.93 -7.83
CA GLY A 40 -6.32 8.01 -6.71
C GLY A 40 -6.17 6.83 -5.75
N LYS A 41 -7.32 6.31 -5.31
CA LYS A 41 -7.40 5.23 -4.32
C LYS A 41 -6.81 3.92 -4.87
N LYS A 42 -5.92 3.28 -4.09
CA LYS A 42 -5.42 1.92 -4.36
C LYS A 42 -6.57 0.91 -4.24
N ILE A 43 -6.76 0.07 -5.26
CA ILE A 43 -7.82 -0.94 -5.35
C ILE A 43 -7.27 -2.32 -5.06
N SER A 44 -6.17 -2.67 -5.73
CA SER A 44 -5.57 -3.98 -5.67
C SER A 44 -4.05 -3.87 -5.62
N GLN A 45 -3.42 -4.81 -4.93
CA GLN A 45 -1.97 -4.92 -4.84
C GLN A 45 -1.60 -6.40 -4.80
N SER A 46 -0.77 -6.81 -5.75
CA SER A 46 -0.23 -8.16 -5.86
C SER A 46 0.68 -8.49 -4.67
N ASN A 47 0.90 -9.78 -4.42
CA ASN A 47 1.84 -10.20 -3.38
C ASN A 47 3.28 -9.76 -3.69
N LEU A 48 3.65 -9.73 -4.97
CA LEU A 48 4.96 -9.27 -5.41
C LEU A 48 5.14 -7.78 -5.12
N ALA A 49 4.15 -6.93 -5.46
CA ALA A 49 4.20 -5.51 -5.16
C ALA A 49 4.27 -5.22 -3.66
N LYS A 50 3.58 -6.01 -2.82
CA LYS A 50 3.71 -5.91 -1.35
C LYS A 50 5.12 -6.24 -0.88
N ASP A 51 5.74 -7.26 -1.47
CA ASP A 51 7.09 -7.68 -1.12
C ASP A 51 8.12 -6.65 -1.58
N VAL A 52 7.96 -6.09 -2.78
CA VAL A 52 8.80 -4.99 -3.27
C VAL A 52 8.67 -3.76 -2.38
N GLU A 53 7.45 -3.36 -2.00
CA GLU A 53 7.24 -2.21 -1.10
C GLU A 53 7.88 -2.45 0.28
N THR A 54 7.81 -3.68 0.79
CA THR A 54 8.44 -4.05 2.07
C THR A 54 9.96 -4.08 1.95
N ALA A 55 10.50 -4.60 0.85
CA ALA A 55 11.93 -4.61 0.59
C ALA A 55 12.49 -3.20 0.40
N GLN A 56 11.72 -2.28 -0.18
CA GLN A 56 12.12 -0.87 -0.27
C GLN A 56 12.23 -0.22 1.12
N LYS A 57 11.29 -0.51 2.04
CA LYS A 57 11.35 -0.01 3.43
C LYS A 57 12.51 -0.63 4.23
N GLU A 58 12.86 -1.86 3.90
CA GLU A 58 13.88 -2.66 4.58
C GLU A 58 15.14 -2.83 3.71
N MET A 59 15.38 -1.91 2.76
CA MET A 59 16.37 -2.08 1.68
C MET A 59 17.81 -2.15 2.23
N GLU A 60 18.05 -1.45 3.33
CA GLU A 60 19.32 -1.45 4.05
C GLU A 60 19.58 -2.76 4.78
N MET A 61 18.55 -3.56 5.03
CA MET A 61 18.65 -4.78 5.83
C MET A 61 18.49 -6.07 5.01
N HIS A 62 17.73 -6.09 3.90
CA HIS A 62 17.65 -7.22 2.96
C HIS A 62 16.97 -6.90 1.62
N GLY A 63 17.05 -7.84 0.66
CA GLY A 63 16.30 -7.79 -0.60
C GLY A 63 14.95 -8.53 -0.62
N VAL A 64 14.22 -8.42 -1.74
CA VAL A 64 12.87 -9.00 -1.96
C VAL A 64 12.81 -10.50 -1.69
N TYR A 65 13.84 -11.25 -2.08
CA TYR A 65 13.89 -12.70 -1.91
C TYR A 65 13.82 -13.14 -0.44
N ALA A 66 14.41 -12.37 0.47
CA ALA A 66 14.37 -12.67 1.90
C ALA A 66 12.94 -12.58 2.48
N ILE A 67 12.06 -11.75 1.90
CA ILE A 67 10.65 -11.66 2.28
C ILE A 67 9.92 -12.94 1.88
N GLN A 68 10.14 -13.41 0.65
CA GLN A 68 9.54 -14.66 0.18
C GLN A 68 9.96 -15.86 1.04
N MET A 69 11.21 -15.89 1.50
CA MET A 69 11.68 -16.94 2.41
C MET A 69 11.00 -16.88 3.78
N ARG A 70 10.84 -15.70 4.36
CA ARG A 70 10.13 -15.55 5.64
C ARG A 70 8.66 -15.94 5.57
N LYS A 71 8.00 -15.72 4.42
CA LYS A 71 6.63 -16.20 4.19
C LYS A 71 6.54 -17.73 4.19
N LYS A 72 7.58 -18.43 3.70
CA LYS A 72 7.63 -19.89 3.67
C LYS A 72 8.00 -20.50 5.02
N TYR A 73 8.85 -19.81 5.80
CA TYR A 73 9.42 -20.35 7.04
C TYR A 73 9.09 -19.47 8.25
N PRO A 74 8.12 -19.85 9.12
CA PRO A 74 7.68 -19.03 10.25
C PRO A 74 8.78 -18.81 11.31
N ALA A 75 9.69 -19.77 11.48
CA ALA A 75 10.84 -19.62 12.36
C ALA A 75 11.75 -18.46 11.90
N LEU A 76 11.94 -18.32 10.59
CA LEU A 76 12.75 -17.23 10.01
C LEU A 76 12.07 -15.88 10.18
N GLN A 77 10.73 -15.82 10.05
CA GLN A 77 9.96 -14.62 10.32
C GLN A 77 10.10 -14.18 11.79
N ASN A 78 10.04 -15.12 12.74
CA ASN A 78 10.23 -14.82 14.16
C ASN A 78 11.64 -14.31 14.46
N ALA A 79 12.67 -14.91 13.86
CA ALA A 79 14.05 -14.44 13.99
C ALA A 79 14.21 -13.03 13.41
N TRP A 80 13.59 -12.75 12.26
CA TRP A 80 13.61 -11.45 11.63
C TRP A 80 12.98 -10.35 12.49
N GLN A 81 11.84 -10.63 13.12
CA GLN A 81 11.20 -9.65 14.01
C GLN A 81 12.12 -9.25 15.17
N LYS A 82 12.85 -10.21 15.76
CA LYS A 82 13.84 -9.93 16.81
C LYS A 82 15.01 -9.11 16.29
N TYR A 83 15.52 -9.44 15.10
CA TYR A 83 16.57 -8.66 14.46
C TYR A 83 16.13 -7.21 14.23
N LYS A 84 14.94 -7.03 13.65
CA LYS A 84 14.36 -5.71 13.36
C LYS A 84 14.20 -4.87 14.62
N THR A 85 13.75 -5.46 15.74
CA THR A 85 13.65 -4.74 17.02
C THR A 85 15.00 -4.28 17.54
N ILE A 86 16.04 -5.10 17.42
CA ILE A 86 17.39 -4.74 17.85
C ILE A 86 17.99 -3.69 16.93
N TRP A 87 17.76 -3.81 15.61
CA TRP A 87 18.20 -2.83 14.62
C TRP A 87 17.65 -1.44 14.94
N HIS A 88 16.33 -1.34 15.17
CA HIS A 88 15.67 -0.09 15.51
C HIS A 88 16.18 0.48 16.82
N LEU A 89 16.38 -0.36 17.84
CA LEU A 89 16.97 0.09 19.10
C LEU A 89 18.35 0.73 18.88
N ILE A 90 19.20 0.15 18.04
CA ILE A 90 20.57 0.67 17.83
C ILE A 90 20.59 1.91 16.91
N HIS A 91 19.72 1.97 15.90
CA HIS A 91 19.73 3.03 14.89
C HIS A 91 18.83 4.22 15.24
N ASP A 92 17.74 4.01 15.97
CA ASP A 92 16.82 5.08 16.38
C ASP A 92 17.25 5.77 17.69
N ASP A 93 18.18 5.17 18.46
CA ASP A 93 18.79 5.76 19.68
C ASP A 93 19.95 6.75 19.37
N ASN A 94 20.23 7.05 18.09
CA ASN A 94 21.12 8.13 17.63
C ASN A 94 20.33 9.34 17.11
#